data_AF-A0A926Q6P6-F1
#
_entry.id   AF-A0A926Q6P6-F1
#
_cell.length_a   1.000
_cell.length_b   1.000
_cell.length_c   1.000
_cell.angle_alpha   90.00
_cell.angle_beta   90.00
_cell.angle_gamma   90.00
#
_symmetry.space_group_name_H-M   'P 1'
#
loop_
_entity.id
_entity.type
_entity.pdbx_description
1 polymer ?
#
loop_
_entity_poly.entity_id
_entity_poly.type
_entity_poly.pdbx_seq_one_letter_code
_entity_poly.pdbx_strand_id
1 'polypeptide(L)'
;MTTTLDPTLRTESRPSRPATQLVAAQLILLGVDVGGGLLAVASGVNTWAEAWGAAALLAAPVPMMAGQAILTYLSVSTRRRWGAVPAGLLALACFVSIASGFFDGGLGNARLTGWLTAYQVVLLTVTGAVGVFAALRARQLLARRPRRR
;
A
#
# COMPACT_ATOMS: atom_id res chain seq x y z
N MET A 1 53.77 1.40 -6.68
CA MET A 1 52.51 2.16 -6.58
C MET A 1 51.39 1.17 -6.43
N THR A 2 50.99 0.88 -5.20
CA THR A 2 49.98 -0.14 -4.88
C THR A 2 48.71 0.62 -4.50
N THR A 3 47.74 0.63 -5.40
CA THR A 3 46.44 1.27 -5.21
C THR A 3 45.68 0.52 -4.12
N THR A 4 45.71 1.00 -2.89
CA THR A 4 44.84 0.56 -1.80
C THR A 4 43.40 0.93 -2.15
N LEU A 5 42.63 -0.05 -2.62
CA LEU A 5 41.18 0.05 -2.74
C LEU A 5 40.58 0.27 -1.35
N ASP A 6 39.97 1.44 -1.16
CA ASP A 6 39.29 1.85 0.05
C ASP A 6 38.11 0.89 0.35
N PRO A 7 38.11 0.17 1.49
CA PRO A 7 37.04 -0.75 1.87
C PRO A 7 35.77 -0.03 2.36
N THR A 8 35.63 1.28 2.17
CA THR A 8 34.37 2.02 2.38
C THR A 8 33.27 1.68 1.36
N LEU A 9 33.38 0.54 0.67
CA LEU A 9 32.26 -0.12 0.00
C LEU A 9 31.07 -0.15 0.95
N ARG A 10 30.15 0.79 0.68
CA ARG A 10 28.95 1.06 1.43
C ARG A 10 28.31 -0.28 1.72
N THR A 11 28.27 -0.64 3.00
CA THR A 11 27.36 -1.67 3.47
C THR A 11 25.97 -1.14 3.20
N GLU A 12 25.47 -1.32 1.97
CA GLU A 12 24.09 -1.06 1.61
C GLU A 12 23.28 -1.92 2.57
N SER A 13 22.74 -1.24 3.57
CA SER A 13 22.03 -1.88 4.66
C SER A 13 20.79 -2.47 4.05
N ARG A 14 20.84 -3.77 3.74
CA ARG A 14 19.73 -4.48 3.09
C ARG A 14 18.42 -4.11 3.82
N PRO A 15 17.39 -3.70 3.08
CA PRO A 15 16.12 -3.36 3.69
C PRO A 15 15.63 -4.54 4.55
N SER A 16 15.14 -4.23 5.74
CA SER A 16 14.63 -5.24 6.65
C SER A 16 13.43 -5.97 6.02
N ARG A 17 13.27 -7.28 6.26
CA ARG A 17 12.16 -8.09 5.71
C ARG A 17 10.77 -7.38 5.74
N PRO A 18 10.32 -6.75 6.85
CA PRO A 18 9.01 -6.07 6.86
C PRO A 18 8.93 -4.86 5.92
N ALA A 19 10.05 -4.16 5.67
CA ALA A 19 10.10 -3.07 4.71
C ALA A 19 9.98 -3.58 3.27
N THR A 20 10.71 -4.65 2.94
CA THR A 20 10.62 -5.28 1.61
C THR A 20 9.22 -5.84 1.36
N GLN A 21 8.62 -6.50 2.35
CA GLN A 21 7.26 -7.03 2.25
C GLN A 21 6.22 -5.92 2.07
N LEU A 22 6.34 -4.82 2.83
CA LEU A 22 5.45 -3.67 2.69
C LEU A 22 5.55 -3.04 1.29
N VAL A 23 6.77 -2.82 0.79
CA VAL A 23 6.97 -2.24 -0.55
C VAL A 23 6.41 -3.17 -1.63
N ALA A 24 6.70 -4.47 -1.55
CA ALA A 24 6.16 -5.44 -2.50
C ALA A 24 4.63 -5.45 -2.48
N ALA A 25 4.00 -5.47 -1.30
CA ALA A 25 2.55 -5.43 -1.18
C ALA A 25 1.95 -4.13 -1.72
N GLN A 26 2.60 -2.98 -1.48
CA GLN A 26 2.14 -1.70 -2.01
C GLN A 26 2.23 -1.66 -3.54
N LEU A 27 3.29 -2.20 -4.14
CA LEU A 27 3.42 -2.29 -5.59
C LEU A 27 2.36 -3.21 -6.20
N ILE A 28 2.06 -4.34 -5.55
CA ILE A 28 0.96 -5.23 -5.95
C ILE A 28 -0.37 -4.49 -5.87
N LEU A 29 -0.65 -3.77 -4.78
CA LEU A 29 -1.88 -2.98 -4.62
C LEU A 29 -2.04 -1.97 -5.76
N LEU A 30 -1.00 -1.20 -6.07
CA LEU A 30 -1.02 -0.26 -7.20
C LEU A 30 -1.34 -0.96 -8.52
N GLY A 31 -0.77 -2.16 -8.76
CA GLY A 31 -1.09 -2.97 -9.93
C GLY A 31 -2.56 -3.41 -9.96
N VAL A 32 -3.12 -3.80 -8.81
CA VAL A 32 -4.54 -4.17 -8.69
C VAL A 32 -5.45 -2.96 -8.90
N ASP A 33 -5.10 -1.78 -8.39
CA ASP A 33 -5.87 -0.54 -8.62
C ASP A 33 -5.86 -0.11 -10.10
N VAL A 34 -4.69 -0.19 -10.76
CA VAL A 34 -4.60 0.08 -12.21
C VAL A 34 -5.42 -0.96 -12.99
N GLY A 35 -5.26 -2.24 -12.68
CA GLY A 35 -6.04 -3.31 -13.32
C GLY A 35 -7.55 -3.13 -13.12
N GLY A 36 -7.97 -2.72 -11.93
CA GLY A 36 -9.37 -2.55 -11.55
C GLY A 36 -10.04 -1.38 -12.25
N GLY A 37 -9.34 -0.26 -12.39
CA GLY A 37 -9.84 0.88 -13.16
C GLY A 37 -9.98 0.54 -14.64
N LEU A 38 -8.99 -0.15 -15.23
CA LEU A 38 -9.09 -0.64 -16.62
C LEU A 38 -10.28 -1.61 -16.79
N LEU A 39 -10.51 -2.49 -15.80
CA LEU A 39 -11.65 -3.40 -15.76
C LEU A 39 -12.99 -2.66 -15.74
N ALA A 40 -13.09 -1.65 -14.89
CA ALA A 40 -14.31 -0.85 -14.72
C ALA A 40 -14.67 -0.10 -16.00
N VAL A 41 -13.66 0.40 -16.72
CA VAL A 41 -13.87 1.03 -18.03
C VAL A 41 -14.25 0.00 -19.09
N ALA A 42 -13.53 -1.12 -19.17
CA ALA A 42 -13.80 -2.16 -20.17
C ALA A 42 -15.19 -2.81 -20.00
N SER A 43 -15.69 -2.88 -18.77
CA SER A 43 -17.03 -3.38 -18.45
C SER A 43 -18.13 -2.30 -18.51
N GLY A 44 -17.77 -1.05 -18.81
CA GLY A 44 -18.71 0.08 -18.96
C GLY A 44 -19.31 0.58 -17.64
N VAL A 45 -18.76 0.17 -16.49
CA VAL A 45 -19.29 0.54 -15.17
C VAL A 45 -18.74 1.90 -14.71
N ASN A 46 -17.56 2.30 -15.20
CA ASN A 46 -17.02 3.64 -15.05
C ASN A 46 -16.52 4.19 -16.39
N THR A 47 -16.54 5.52 -16.54
CA THR A 47 -15.77 6.19 -17.61
C THR A 47 -14.29 6.29 -17.24
N TRP A 48 -13.42 6.61 -18.21
CA TRP A 48 -11.98 6.83 -17.96
C TRP A 48 -11.68 7.86 -16.87
N ALA A 49 -12.50 8.92 -16.78
CA ALA A 49 -12.35 9.96 -15.76
C ALA A 49 -12.81 9.51 -14.37
N GLU A 50 -13.74 8.55 -14.31
CA GLU A 50 -14.29 8.03 -13.06
C GLU A 50 -13.50 6.86 -12.49
N ALA A 51 -12.84 6.09 -13.35
CA ALA A 51 -12.20 4.81 -13.01
C ALA A 51 -11.13 4.91 -11.91
N TRP A 52 -10.54 6.10 -11.71
CA TRP A 52 -9.66 6.41 -10.58
C TRP A 52 -10.04 7.74 -9.89
N GLY A 53 -11.28 8.19 -10.13
CA GLY A 53 -11.85 9.37 -9.49
C GLY A 53 -12.56 9.01 -8.18
N ALA A 54 -13.31 9.96 -7.62
CA ALA A 54 -14.10 9.73 -6.41
C ALA A 54 -15.24 8.72 -6.61
N ALA A 55 -15.63 8.43 -7.85
CA ALA A 55 -16.67 7.48 -8.23
C ALA A 55 -16.12 6.11 -8.67
N ALA A 56 -14.83 5.85 -8.43
CA ALA A 56 -14.19 4.58 -8.80
C ALA A 56 -14.79 3.42 -8.01
N LEU A 57 -15.27 2.39 -8.72
CA LEU A 57 -15.90 1.22 -8.08
C LEU A 57 -14.95 0.04 -7.85
N LEU A 58 -13.92 -0.10 -8.70
CA LEU A 58 -12.99 -1.23 -8.69
C LEU A 58 -11.52 -0.84 -8.50
N ALA A 59 -11.25 0.42 -8.18
CA ALA A 59 -9.91 0.92 -7.89
C ALA A 59 -9.98 1.97 -6.80
N ALA A 60 -8.90 2.10 -6.02
CA ALA A 60 -8.75 3.26 -5.16
C ALA A 60 -8.60 4.55 -6.00
N PRO A 61 -9.17 5.69 -5.55
CA PRO A 61 -8.95 6.97 -6.22
C PRO A 61 -7.47 7.36 -6.26
N VAL A 62 -7.01 8.03 -7.32
CA VAL A 62 -5.60 8.43 -7.47
C VAL A 62 -5.03 9.16 -6.25
N PRO A 63 -5.73 10.13 -5.62
CA PRO A 63 -5.20 10.80 -4.43
C PRO A 63 -4.92 9.83 -3.27
N MET A 64 -5.73 8.78 -3.14
CA MET A 64 -5.57 7.75 -2.12
C MET A 64 -4.36 6.85 -2.43
N MET A 65 -4.24 6.38 -3.67
CA MET A 65 -3.08 5.58 -4.13
C MET A 65 -1.76 6.34 -3.90
N ALA A 66 -1.74 7.63 -4.25
CA ALA A 66 -0.58 8.50 -4.04
C ALA A 66 -0.26 8.66 -2.55
N GLY A 67 -1.28 8.88 -1.71
CA GLY A 67 -1.13 8.96 -0.26
C GLY A 67 -0.52 7.69 0.33
N GLN A 68 -1.01 6.51 -0.08
CA GLN A 68 -0.47 5.23 0.37
C GLN A 68 0.98 5.00 -0.08
N ALA A 69 1.31 5.36 -1.32
CA ALA A 69 2.67 5.27 -1.84
C ALA A 69 3.63 6.19 -1.07
N ILE A 70 3.22 7.44 -0.78
CA ILE A 70 4.01 8.39 0.01
C ILE A 70 4.20 7.87 1.43
N LEU A 71 3.15 7.40 2.10
CA LEU A 71 3.26 6.86 3.46
C LEU A 71 4.16 5.61 3.50
N THR A 72 4.05 4.73 2.50
CA THR A 72 4.94 3.59 2.34
C THR A 72 6.39 4.06 2.20
N TYR A 73 6.67 4.98 1.28
CA TYR A 73 8.01 5.54 1.06
C TYR A 73 8.58 6.18 2.33
N LEU A 74 7.79 7.00 3.03
CA LEU A 74 8.20 7.64 4.27
C LEU A 74 8.51 6.60 5.35
N SER A 75 7.71 5.53 5.47
CA SER A 75 7.92 4.47 6.48
C SER A 75 9.22 3.67 6.29
N VAL A 76 9.72 3.59 5.06
CA VAL A 76 10.96 2.88 4.73
C VAL A 76 12.18 3.79 4.70
N SER A 77 12.01 5.07 4.37
CA SER A 77 13.10 6.04 4.23
C SER A 77 13.45 6.79 5.53
N THR A 78 12.51 6.94 6.48
CA THR A 78 12.76 7.72 7.70
C THR A 78 13.40 6.94 8.85
N ARG A 79 14.06 7.67 9.75
CA ARG A 79 14.76 7.12 10.92
C ARG A 79 13.78 6.55 11.95
N ARG A 80 13.86 5.23 12.15
CA ARG A 80 13.29 4.43 13.24
C ARG A 80 11.95 4.95 13.80
N ARG A 81 11.96 5.75 14.88
CA ARG A 81 10.73 6.22 15.56
C ARG A 81 9.83 7.07 14.66
N TRP A 82 10.42 7.85 13.76
CA TRP A 82 9.66 8.74 12.88
C TRP A 82 8.98 7.98 11.74
N GLY A 83 9.54 6.83 11.32
CA GLY A 83 8.92 5.97 10.31
C GLY A 83 7.75 5.14 10.84
N ALA A 84 7.57 5.06 12.16
CA ALA A 84 6.44 4.35 12.75
C ALA A 84 5.12 5.11 12.53
N VAL A 85 5.16 6.45 12.51
CA VAL A 85 3.99 7.30 12.26
C VAL A 85 3.38 7.04 10.87
N PRO A 86 4.11 7.18 9.75
CA PRO A 86 3.54 6.92 8.43
C PRO A 86 3.13 5.47 8.25
N ALA A 87 3.85 4.51 8.85
CA ALA A 87 3.44 3.10 8.84
C ALA A 87 2.11 2.87 9.57
N GLY A 88 1.92 3.51 10.73
CA GLY A 88 0.67 3.46 11.49
C GLY A 88 -0.49 4.14 10.75
N LEU A 89 -0.24 5.32 10.16
CA LEU A 89 -1.23 6.02 9.33
C LEU A 89 -1.64 5.20 8.11
N LEU A 90 -0.68 4.53 7.45
CA LEU A 90 -0.95 3.65 6.32
C LEU A 90 -1.82 2.46 6.74
N ALA A 91 -1.49 1.82 7.86
CA ALA A 91 -2.28 0.72 8.40
C ALA A 91 -3.72 1.15 8.71
N LEU A 92 -3.88 2.32 9.34
CA LEU A 92 -5.19 2.89 9.63
C LEU A 92 -5.97 3.23 8.37
N ALA A 93 -5.32 3.84 7.37
CA ALA A 93 -5.94 4.16 6.09
C ALA A 93 -6.41 2.91 5.35
N CYS A 94 -5.62 1.83 5.35
CA CYS A 94 -6.03 0.54 4.76
C CYS A 94 -7.22 -0.06 5.52
N PHE A 95 -7.23 0.02 6.85
CA PHE A 95 -8.35 -0.46 7.66
C PHE A 95 -9.64 0.32 7.36
N VAL A 96 -9.57 1.64 7.34
CA VAL A 96 -10.72 2.50 6.98
C VAL A 96 -11.19 2.19 5.56
N SER A 97 -10.27 2.00 4.61
CA SER A 97 -10.61 1.65 3.24
C SER A 97 -11.34 0.31 3.13
N ILE A 98 -10.92 -0.70 3.88
CA ILE A 98 -11.62 -2.00 3.92
C ILE A 98 -13.01 -1.80 4.51
N ALA A 99 -13.11 -1.14 5.68
CA ALA A 99 -14.40 -0.87 6.32
C ALA A 99 -15.34 -0.12 5.36
N SER A 100 -14.88 0.95 4.73
CA SER A 100 -15.63 1.69 3.71
C SER A 100 -15.99 0.81 2.51
N GLY A 101 -15.10 -0.05 2.01
CA GLY A 101 -15.44 -0.97 0.92
C GLY A 101 -16.56 -1.96 1.25
N PHE A 102 -16.66 -2.36 2.53
CA PHE A 102 -17.77 -3.17 3.03
C PHE A 102 -19.06 -2.35 3.21
N PHE A 103 -18.98 -1.11 3.73
CA PHE A 103 -20.15 -0.28 4.06
C PHE A 103 -20.70 0.56 2.89
N ASP A 104 -19.83 1.06 2.01
CA ASP A 104 -20.17 1.92 0.86
C ASP A 104 -20.65 1.11 -0.36
N GLY A 105 -21.02 -0.16 -0.12
CA GLY A 105 -21.81 -0.96 -1.04
C GLY A 105 -21.01 -1.77 -2.06
N GLY A 106 -19.68 -1.88 -1.95
CA GLY A 106 -18.88 -2.67 -2.90
C GLY A 106 -19.34 -4.12 -3.09
N LEU A 107 -19.44 -4.87 -2.00
CA LEU A 107 -19.85 -6.28 -2.07
C LEU A 107 -21.36 -6.50 -2.31
N GLY A 108 -22.17 -5.43 -2.31
CA GLY A 108 -23.62 -5.47 -2.48
C GLY A 108 -24.15 -4.59 -3.62
N ASN A 109 -23.29 -4.00 -4.44
CA ASN A 109 -23.72 -3.08 -5.48
C ASN A 109 -24.39 -3.87 -6.61
N ALA A 110 -25.65 -3.53 -6.93
CA ALA A 110 -26.39 -4.17 -8.01
C ALA A 110 -25.74 -4.00 -9.40
N ARG A 111 -24.79 -3.06 -9.56
CA ARG A 111 -24.04 -2.84 -10.81
C ARG A 111 -22.83 -3.77 -10.98
N LEU A 112 -22.42 -4.49 -9.93
CA LEU A 112 -21.27 -5.41 -10.00
C LEU A 112 -21.78 -6.81 -10.37
N THR A 113 -21.35 -7.31 -11.52
CA THR A 113 -21.52 -8.73 -11.87
C THR A 113 -20.63 -9.60 -10.97
N GLY A 114 -20.97 -10.87 -10.78
CA GLY A 114 -20.29 -11.74 -9.80
C GLY A 114 -18.76 -11.82 -9.93
N TRP A 115 -18.23 -11.66 -11.15
CA TRP A 115 -16.78 -11.65 -11.37
C TRP A 115 -16.12 -10.31 -10.97
N LEU A 116 -16.81 -9.18 -11.11
CA LEU A 116 -16.33 -7.88 -10.63
C LEU A 116 -16.33 -7.85 -9.10
N THR A 117 -17.32 -8.49 -8.46
CA THR A 117 -17.32 -8.71 -7.01
C THR A 117 -16.10 -9.53 -6.58
N ALA A 118 -15.75 -10.59 -7.33
CA ALA A 118 -14.55 -11.36 -7.06
C ALA A 118 -13.28 -10.50 -7.17
N TYR A 119 -13.19 -9.62 -8.17
CA TYR A 119 -12.09 -8.67 -8.29
C TYR A 119 -12.01 -7.72 -7.10
N GLN A 120 -13.15 -7.23 -6.63
CA GLN A 120 -13.21 -6.38 -5.44
C GLN A 120 -12.77 -7.11 -4.17
N VAL A 121 -13.12 -8.38 -4.00
CA VAL A 121 -12.61 -9.22 -2.91
C VAL A 121 -11.08 -9.32 -2.98
N VAL A 122 -10.51 -9.48 -4.18
CA VAL A 122 -9.05 -9.47 -4.37
C VAL A 122 -8.46 -8.12 -3.95
N LEU A 123 -9.03 -7.00 -4.41
CA LEU A 123 -8.57 -5.66 -4.04
C LEU A 123 -8.60 -5.43 -2.52
N LEU A 124 -9.69 -5.80 -1.85
CA LEU A 124 -9.81 -5.69 -0.39
C LEU A 124 -8.81 -6.59 0.34
N THR A 125 -8.57 -7.79 -0.17
CA THR A 125 -7.59 -8.72 0.39
C THR A 125 -6.17 -8.16 0.30
N VAL A 126 -5.79 -7.63 -0.87
CA VAL A 126 -4.47 -7.01 -1.07
C VAL A 126 -4.32 -5.75 -0.21
N THR A 127 -5.36 -4.93 -0.10
CA THR A 127 -5.39 -3.75 0.79
C THR A 127 -5.19 -4.17 2.26
N GLY A 128 -5.84 -5.25 2.69
CA GLY A 128 -5.64 -5.85 4.01
C GLY A 128 -4.20 -6.30 4.25
N ALA A 129 -3.59 -6.96 3.26
CA ALA A 129 -2.19 -7.37 3.34
C ALA A 129 -1.25 -6.17 3.51
N VAL A 130 -1.46 -5.08 2.75
CA VAL A 130 -0.69 -3.83 2.92
C VAL A 130 -0.86 -3.28 4.33
N GLY A 131 -2.08 -3.21 4.86
CA GLY A 131 -2.36 -2.76 6.22
C GLY A 131 -1.65 -3.60 7.29
N VAL A 132 -1.66 -4.92 7.14
CA VAL A 132 -0.94 -5.84 8.04
C VAL A 132 0.57 -5.61 7.99
N PHE A 133 1.17 -5.54 6.80
CA PHE A 133 2.60 -5.29 6.67
C PHE A 133 3.01 -3.92 7.19
N ALA A 134 2.16 -2.90 7.01
CA ALA A 134 2.36 -1.56 7.56
C ALA A 134 2.34 -1.58 9.09
N ALA A 135 1.39 -2.30 9.71
CA ALA A 135 1.33 -2.47 11.16
C ALA A 135 2.55 -3.24 11.71
N LEU A 136 2.97 -4.31 11.03
CA LEU A 136 4.18 -5.06 11.39
C LEU A 136 5.43 -4.18 11.30
N ARG A 137 5.52 -3.33 10.28
CA ARG A 137 6.59 -2.35 10.13
C ARG A 137 6.58 -1.32 11.27
N ALA A 138 5.42 -0.77 11.62
CA ALA A 138 5.29 0.16 12.74
C ALA A 138 5.77 -0.48 14.05
N ARG A 139 5.31 -1.70 14.35
CA ARG A 139 5.72 -2.46 15.54
C ARG A 139 7.23 -2.70 15.55
N GLN A 140 7.82 -3.08 14.42
CA GLN A 140 9.27 -3.27 14.31
C GLN A 140 10.03 -1.97 14.62
N LEU A 141 9.56 -0.84 14.10
CA LEU A 141 10.21 0.46 14.31
C LEU A 141 10.13 0.92 15.77
N LEU A 142 9.04 0.62 16.47
CA LEU A 142 8.83 0.94 17.89
C LEU A 142 9.57 -0.01 18.84
N ALA A 143 9.56 -1.33 18.57
CA ALA A 143 10.17 -2.34 19.44
C ALA A 143 11.70 -2.22 19.50
N ARG A 144 12.29 -1.66 18.47
CA ARG A 144 13.71 -1.37 18.41
C ARG A 144 13.97 -0.21 19.42
N ARG A 145 14.43 -0.50 20.65
CA ARG A 145 14.80 0.49 21.70
C ARG A 145 16.01 1.37 21.34
N PRO A 146 16.03 2.69 21.61
CA PRO A 146 17.23 3.50 21.46
C PRO A 146 18.36 2.92 22.32
N ARG A 147 19.50 2.59 21.70
CA ARG A 147 20.74 2.44 22.47
C ARG A 147 20.96 3.81 23.09
N ARG A 148 20.77 3.95 24.41
CA ARG A 148 21.27 5.10 25.16
C ARG A 148 22.75 5.20 24.82
N ARG A 149 23.15 6.28 24.15
CA ARG A 149 24.53 6.74 24.12
C ARG A 149 24.79 7.48 25.41
#